data_AF-A0A519VSP1-F1
#
_entry.id   AF-A0A519VSP1-F1
#
_cell.length_a   1.000
_cell.length_b   1.000
_cell.length_c   1.000
_cell.angle_alpha   90.00
_cell.angle_beta   90.00
_cell.angle_gamma   90.00
#
_symmetry.space_group_name_H-M   'P 1'
#
loop_
_entity.id
_entity.type
_entity.pdbx_description
1 polymer ?
#
loop_
_entity_poly.entity_id
_entity_poly.type
_entity_poly.pdbx_seq_one_letter_code
_entity_poly.pdbx_strand_id
1 'polypeptide(L)'
;MAVSSVSSAPVPLWQRVGPHLLAVLFFVVLAVAYFAPIVFEHQTLAQHDIAQFQGGAHEVQEWAKTHDGHEPLWTNSMFSGMPTYLISVHFPGDLFVYVQKAITLGLPSVVSNLFVALLCGYVLLVALGVRPLVAVAGAVALGFSSYNLAILAAGHNTKSWALAYAPLVLGGLLLTLRGNRWLGAALFTLGFTLNVRANHPQ
;
A
#
# COMPACT_ATOMS: atom_id res chain seq x y z
N MET A 1 -46.10 -21.74 28.21
CA MET A 1 -45.75 -21.21 26.87
C MET A 1 -44.24 -21.27 26.75
N ALA A 2 -43.70 -22.32 26.13
CA ALA A 2 -42.25 -22.49 25.96
C ALA A 2 -41.84 -21.77 24.67
N VAL A 3 -41.06 -20.69 24.80
CA VAL A 3 -40.47 -20.00 23.65
C VAL A 3 -39.31 -20.87 23.17
N SER A 4 -39.54 -21.59 22.06
CA SER A 4 -38.50 -22.30 21.34
C SER A 4 -37.46 -21.29 20.84
N SER A 5 -36.28 -21.29 21.44
CA SER A 5 -35.12 -20.55 20.93
C SER A 5 -34.70 -21.17 19.60
N VAL A 6 -35.10 -20.54 18.49
CA VAL A 6 -34.62 -20.91 17.16
C VAL A 6 -33.12 -20.57 17.12
N SER A 7 -32.29 -21.58 17.33
CA SER A 7 -30.86 -21.51 17.03
C SER A 7 -30.74 -21.33 15.51
N SER A 8 -30.42 -20.11 15.06
CA SER A 8 -30.11 -19.89 13.66
C SER A 8 -28.83 -20.65 13.33
N ALA A 9 -28.91 -21.51 12.31
CA ALA A 9 -27.74 -22.25 11.83
C ALA A 9 -26.61 -21.27 11.51
N PRO A 10 -25.35 -21.59 11.87
CA PRO A 10 -24.23 -20.70 11.61
C PRO A 10 -24.13 -20.45 10.11
N VAL A 11 -24.24 -19.17 9.72
CA VAL A 11 -24.11 -18.72 8.33
C VAL A 11 -22.81 -19.32 7.73
N PRO A 12 -22.88 -20.02 6.59
CA PRO A 12 -21.74 -20.72 6.03
C PRO A 12 -20.62 -19.76 5.61
N LEU A 13 -19.37 -20.21 5.69
CA LEU A 13 -18.18 -19.37 5.46
C LEU A 13 -18.19 -18.65 4.11
N TRP A 14 -18.72 -19.26 3.05
CA TRP A 14 -18.81 -18.66 1.72
C TRP A 14 -19.73 -17.43 1.67
N GLN A 15 -20.81 -17.39 2.46
CA GLN A 15 -21.69 -16.22 2.57
C GLN A 15 -21.03 -15.09 3.35
N ARG A 16 -20.07 -15.41 4.23
CA ARG A 16 -19.29 -14.41 4.98
C ARG A 16 -18.13 -13.86 4.18
N VAL A 17 -17.42 -14.72 3.44
CA VAL A 17 -16.22 -14.36 2.65
C VAL A 17 -16.58 -13.78 1.28
N GLY A 18 -17.68 -14.23 0.68
CA GLY A 18 -18.17 -13.74 -0.62
C GLY A 18 -18.22 -12.22 -0.78
N PRO A 19 -18.84 -11.45 0.15
CA PRO A 19 -18.88 -9.99 0.03
C PRO A 19 -17.49 -9.33 0.10
N HIS A 20 -16.54 -9.94 0.82
CA HIS A 20 -15.17 -9.42 0.90
C HIS A 20 -14.39 -9.70 -0.39
N LEU A 21 -14.52 -10.89 -0.98
CA LEU A 21 -13.90 -11.20 -2.28
C LEU A 21 -14.43 -10.29 -3.39
N LEU A 22 -15.74 -10.04 -3.41
CA LEU A 22 -16.35 -9.14 -4.38
C LEU A 22 -15.88 -7.69 -4.18
N ALA A 23 -15.70 -7.25 -2.94
CA ALA A 23 -15.11 -5.93 -2.64
C ALA A 23 -13.67 -5.81 -3.15
N VAL A 24 -12.82 -6.82 -2.92
CA VAL A 24 -11.44 -6.83 -3.43
C VAL A 24 -11.41 -6.80 -4.94
N LEU A 25 -12.21 -7.65 -5.61
CA LEU A 25 -12.31 -7.64 -7.07
C LEU A 25 -12.78 -6.28 -7.61
N PHE A 26 -13.77 -5.67 -6.96
CA PHE A 26 -14.23 -4.33 -7.30
C PHE A 26 -13.11 -3.29 -7.19
N PHE A 27 -12.29 -3.33 -6.13
CA PHE A 27 -11.17 -2.39 -5.98
C PHE A 27 -10.10 -2.57 -7.05
N VAL A 28 -9.79 -3.81 -7.46
CA VAL A 28 -8.86 -4.08 -8.57
C VAL A 28 -9.40 -3.47 -9.86
N VAL A 29 -10.66 -3.76 -10.20
CA VAL A 29 -11.31 -3.22 -11.41
C VAL A 29 -11.35 -1.70 -11.36
N LEU A 30 -11.67 -1.09 -10.22
CA LEU A 30 -11.75 0.35 -10.06
C LEU A 30 -10.39 1.03 -10.25
N ALA A 31 -9.33 0.48 -9.65
CA ALA A 31 -7.98 1.03 -9.79
C ALA A 31 -7.46 0.90 -11.23
N VAL A 32 -7.69 -0.25 -11.88
CA VAL A 32 -7.31 -0.49 -13.27
C VAL A 32 -8.10 0.40 -14.22
N ALA A 33 -9.40 0.58 -14.00
CA ALA A 33 -10.24 1.44 -14.83
C ALA A 33 -9.83 2.91 -14.72
N TYR A 34 -9.50 3.39 -13.51
CA TYR A 34 -9.05 4.77 -13.30
C TYR A 34 -7.71 5.05 -13.98
N PHE A 35 -6.78 4.09 -13.95
CA PHE A 35 -5.47 4.17 -14.57
C PHE A 35 -5.37 3.35 -15.87
N ALA A 36 -6.47 3.23 -16.62
CA ALA A 36 -6.51 2.43 -17.85
C ALA A 36 -5.39 2.77 -18.85
N PRO A 37 -5.05 4.05 -19.11
CA PRO A 37 -3.94 4.38 -20.02
C PRO A 37 -2.58 3.84 -19.55
N ILE A 38 -2.34 3.79 -18.24
CA ILE A 38 -1.09 3.26 -17.68
C ILE A 38 -1.03 1.74 -17.87
N VAL A 39 -2.16 1.04 -17.70
CA VAL A 39 -2.21 -0.43 -17.75
C VAL A 39 -2.24 -0.95 -19.19
N PHE A 40 -3.05 -0.37 -20.06
CA PHE A 40 -3.28 -0.88 -21.41
C PHE A 40 -2.37 -0.24 -22.46
N GLU A 41 -2.09 1.06 -22.32
CA GLU A 41 -1.29 1.81 -23.30
C GLU A 41 0.17 1.99 -22.85
N HIS A 42 0.54 1.43 -21.70
CA HIS A 42 1.89 1.50 -21.12
C HIS A 42 2.39 2.95 -20.95
N GLN A 43 1.46 3.89 -20.77
CA GLN A 43 1.78 5.28 -20.48
C GLN A 43 2.34 5.42 -19.06
N THR A 44 3.15 6.44 -18.85
CA THR A 44 3.73 6.75 -17.54
C THR A 44 3.19 8.08 -17.02
N LEU A 45 2.99 8.16 -15.71
CA LEU A 45 2.64 9.42 -15.07
C LEU A 45 3.88 10.32 -14.97
N ALA A 46 3.77 11.55 -15.47
CA ALA A 46 4.84 12.54 -15.36
C ALA A 46 4.92 13.04 -13.90
N GLN A 47 5.79 12.41 -13.11
CA GLN A 47 6.01 12.71 -11.70
C GLN A 47 7.27 13.57 -11.54
N HIS A 48 7.11 14.82 -11.10
CA HIS A 48 8.22 15.77 -10.96
C HIS A 48 9.30 15.25 -10.00
N ASP A 49 8.90 14.71 -8.85
CA ASP A 49 9.86 14.25 -7.84
C ASP A 49 10.65 13.04 -8.32
N ILE A 50 10.04 12.19 -9.15
CA ILE A 50 10.72 11.04 -9.76
C ILE A 50 11.76 11.50 -10.76
N ALA A 51 11.47 12.53 -11.56
CA ALA A 51 12.45 13.12 -12.46
C ALA A 51 13.64 13.73 -11.69
N GLN A 52 13.36 14.44 -10.59
CA GLN A 52 14.41 15.01 -9.72
C GLN A 52 15.25 13.90 -9.05
N PHE A 53 14.59 12.86 -8.54
CA PHE A 53 15.23 11.69 -7.96
C PHE A 53 16.18 11.00 -8.95
N GLN A 54 15.71 10.76 -10.18
CA GLN A 54 16.52 10.14 -11.22
C GLN A 54 17.78 10.96 -11.53
N GLY A 55 17.65 12.29 -11.57
CA GLY A 55 18.80 13.18 -11.74
C GLY A 55 19.81 13.08 -10.59
N GLY A 56 19.35 13.10 -9.34
CA GLY A 56 20.21 13.02 -8.15
C GLY A 56 20.85 11.64 -7.94
N ALA A 57 20.15 10.56 -8.33
CA ALA A 57 20.63 9.18 -8.20
C ALA A 57 21.55 8.73 -9.35
N HIS A 58 21.59 9.49 -10.46
CA HIS A 58 22.21 9.04 -11.71
C HIS A 58 23.69 8.64 -11.56
N GLU A 59 24.51 9.46 -10.88
CA GLU A 59 25.94 9.16 -10.65
C GLU A 59 26.12 7.86 -9.86
N VAL A 60 25.35 7.68 -8.80
CA VAL A 60 25.41 6.50 -7.91
C VAL A 60 25.03 5.24 -8.67
N GLN A 61 23.96 5.31 -9.46
CA GLN A 61 23.48 4.18 -10.27
C GLN A 61 24.46 3.80 -11.37
N GLU A 62 25.09 4.77 -12.03
CA GLU A 62 26.08 4.50 -13.07
C GLU A 62 27.38 3.92 -12.49
N TRP A 63 27.80 4.43 -11.33
CA TRP A 63 28.92 3.85 -10.58
C TRP A 63 28.66 2.39 -10.19
N ALA A 64 27.46 2.09 -9.66
CA ALA A 64 27.11 0.75 -9.22
C ALA A 64 27.15 -0.29 -10.36
N LYS A 65 26.75 0.10 -11.58
CA LYS A 65 26.81 -0.78 -12.77
C LYS A 65 28.22 -1.25 -13.11
N THR A 66 29.24 -0.46 -12.77
CA THR A 66 30.65 -0.74 -13.11
C THR A 66 31.44 -1.34 -11.95
N HIS A 67 30.86 -1.43 -10.76
CA HIS A 67 31.53 -1.85 -9.52
C HIS A 67 30.76 -2.96 -8.79
N ASP A 68 30.34 -4.00 -9.51
CA ASP A 68 29.67 -5.20 -8.95
C ASP A 68 28.42 -4.90 -8.09
N GLY A 69 27.73 -3.79 -8.37
CA GLY A 69 26.56 -3.35 -7.61
C GLY A 69 26.89 -2.63 -6.29
N HIS A 70 28.16 -2.32 -6.01
CA HIS A 70 28.53 -1.49 -4.87
C HIS A 70 28.14 -0.04 -5.10
N GLU A 71 27.21 0.45 -4.29
CA GLU A 71 26.75 1.83 -4.33
C GLU A 71 27.62 2.72 -3.44
N PRO A 72 28.17 3.84 -3.97
CA PRO A 72 28.96 4.77 -3.19
C PRO A 72 28.08 5.45 -2.14
N LEU A 73 28.63 5.72 -0.95
CA LEU A 73 27.91 6.34 0.16
C LEU A 73 27.82 7.88 0.06
N TRP A 74 28.46 8.46 -0.94
CA TRP A 74 28.52 9.90 -1.21
C TRP A 74 28.42 10.17 -2.72
N THR A 75 27.63 11.16 -3.13
CA THR A 75 27.53 11.64 -4.52
C THR A 75 28.04 13.08 -4.60
N ASN A 76 28.77 13.39 -5.67
CA ASN A 76 29.27 14.75 -5.96
C ASN A 76 28.35 15.51 -6.93
N SER A 77 27.40 14.81 -7.55
CA SER A 77 26.47 15.37 -8.54
C SER A 77 25.32 16.18 -7.91
N MET A 78 25.29 16.27 -6.58
CA MET A 78 24.37 17.13 -5.83
C MET A 78 25.10 18.36 -5.27
N PHE A 79 24.36 19.42 -4.93
CA PHE A 79 24.96 20.69 -4.49
C PHE A 79 25.90 20.51 -3.30
N SER A 80 27.20 20.73 -3.51
CA SER A 80 28.29 20.47 -2.54
C SER A 80 28.45 19.01 -2.09
N GLY A 81 27.80 18.08 -2.81
CA GLY A 81 27.72 16.66 -2.50
C GLY A 81 26.67 16.30 -1.44
N MET A 82 26.28 15.02 -1.40
CA MET A 82 25.26 14.51 -0.47
C MET A 82 25.53 13.04 -0.11
N PRO A 83 25.20 12.60 1.12
CA PRO A 83 25.11 11.18 1.46
C PRO A 83 24.03 10.45 0.64
N THR A 84 24.36 9.29 0.07
CA THR A 84 23.49 8.57 -0.88
C THR A 84 22.46 7.66 -0.21
N TYR A 85 22.54 7.46 1.11
CA TYR A 85 21.63 6.61 1.88
C TYR A 85 20.15 7.02 1.77
N LEU A 86 19.90 8.30 1.46
CA LEU A 86 18.56 8.87 1.27
C LEU A 86 18.16 8.97 -0.21
N ILE A 87 19.02 8.53 -1.13
CA ILE A 87 18.85 8.66 -2.58
C ILE A 87 18.77 7.29 -3.25
N SER A 88 19.80 6.45 -3.15
CA SER A 88 19.82 5.23 -3.97
C SER A 88 20.43 4.00 -3.29
N VAL A 89 20.85 4.08 -2.02
CA VAL A 89 21.48 2.91 -1.39
C VAL A 89 20.46 1.80 -1.13
N HIS A 90 20.68 0.64 -1.74
CA HIS A 90 19.89 -0.58 -1.58
C HIS A 90 20.55 -1.49 -0.56
N PHE A 91 19.78 -1.86 0.47
CA PHE A 91 20.22 -2.82 1.47
C PHE A 91 19.73 -4.23 1.09
N PRO A 92 20.63 -5.23 0.96
CA PRO A 92 20.22 -6.60 0.68
C PRO A 92 19.54 -7.25 1.89
N GLY A 93 18.80 -8.34 1.66
CA GLY A 93 18.16 -9.14 2.72
C GLY A 93 16.70 -8.80 2.98
N ASP A 94 16.08 -8.00 2.12
CA ASP A 94 14.70 -7.57 2.28
C ASP A 94 13.67 -8.61 1.79
N LEU A 95 13.27 -9.51 2.69
CA LEU A 95 12.29 -10.57 2.41
C LEU A 95 10.86 -10.05 2.20
N PHE A 96 10.54 -8.85 2.68
CA PHE A 96 9.19 -8.30 2.56
C PHE A 96 8.86 -7.83 1.14
N VAL A 97 9.84 -7.85 0.22
CA VAL A 97 9.64 -7.55 -1.21
C VAL A 97 8.57 -8.49 -1.78
N TYR A 98 8.64 -9.77 -1.41
CA TYR A 98 7.70 -10.80 -1.89
C TYR A 98 6.29 -10.57 -1.34
N VAL A 99 6.18 -10.14 -0.08
CA VAL A 99 4.90 -9.82 0.55
C VAL A 99 4.28 -8.59 -0.13
N GLN A 100 5.07 -7.54 -0.36
CA GLN A 100 4.60 -6.36 -1.08
C GLN A 100 4.14 -6.75 -2.48
N LYS A 101 4.93 -7.54 -3.23
CA LYS A 101 4.58 -8.01 -4.57
C LYS A 101 3.29 -8.84 -4.60
N ALA A 102 3.05 -9.65 -3.57
CA ALA A 102 1.82 -10.41 -3.44
C ALA A 102 0.61 -9.49 -3.19
N ILE A 103 0.76 -8.48 -2.32
CA ILE A 103 -0.30 -7.50 -2.03
C ILE A 103 -0.58 -6.62 -3.25
N THR A 104 0.43 -6.26 -4.04
CA THR A 104 0.26 -5.41 -5.23
C THR A 104 -0.24 -6.15 -6.46
N LEU A 105 -0.37 -7.48 -6.41
CA LEU A 105 -0.84 -8.33 -7.51
C LEU A 105 -0.05 -8.18 -8.82
N GLY A 106 1.18 -7.62 -8.75
CA GLY A 106 2.00 -7.33 -9.93
C GLY A 106 1.49 -6.16 -10.79
N LEU A 107 0.56 -5.34 -10.30
CA LEU A 107 0.09 -4.14 -10.99
C LEU A 107 1.20 -3.06 -11.06
N PRO A 108 1.12 -2.10 -12.00
CA PRO A 108 2.04 -0.96 -12.03
C PRO A 108 2.01 -0.20 -10.69
N SER A 109 3.13 0.40 -10.29
CA SER A 109 3.30 1.00 -8.95
C SER A 109 2.20 1.99 -8.58
N VAL A 110 1.83 2.88 -9.51
CA VAL A 110 0.78 3.89 -9.34
C VAL A 110 -0.59 3.25 -9.11
N VAL A 111 -0.92 2.22 -9.89
CA VAL A 111 -2.20 1.48 -9.80
C VAL A 111 -2.28 0.69 -8.51
N SER A 112 -1.18 0.02 -8.17
CA SER A 112 -1.04 -0.73 -6.92
C SER A 112 -1.22 0.15 -5.70
N ASN A 113 -0.69 1.38 -5.74
CA ASN A 113 -0.80 2.31 -4.61
C ASN A 113 -2.27 2.63 -4.30
N LEU A 114 -3.05 3.00 -5.31
CA LEU A 114 -4.49 3.26 -5.16
C LEU A 114 -5.24 1.99 -4.72
N PHE A 115 -4.96 0.85 -5.33
CA PHE A 115 -5.58 -0.43 -4.94
C PHE A 115 -5.32 -0.76 -3.46
N VAL A 116 -4.07 -0.61 -2.99
CA VAL A 116 -3.71 -0.89 -1.61
C VAL A 116 -4.34 0.12 -0.65
N ALA A 117 -4.44 1.40 -1.03
CA ALA A 117 -5.16 2.38 -0.23
C ALA A 117 -6.65 2.02 -0.05
N LEU A 118 -7.32 1.59 -1.12
CA LEU A 118 -8.70 1.08 -1.07
C LEU A 118 -8.81 -0.16 -0.19
N LEU A 119 -7.92 -1.14 -0.36
CA LEU A 119 -7.91 -2.38 0.41
C LEU A 119 -7.70 -2.12 1.90
N CYS A 120 -6.69 -1.33 2.26
CA CYS A 120 -6.39 -1.02 3.66
C CYS A 120 -7.50 -0.19 4.30
N GLY A 121 -8.06 0.78 3.57
CA GLY A 121 -9.22 1.56 4.02
C GLY A 121 -10.44 0.68 4.27
N TYR A 122 -10.69 -0.31 3.41
CA TYR A 122 -11.75 -1.29 3.59
C TYR A 122 -11.53 -2.15 4.84
N VAL A 123 -10.32 -2.67 5.04
CA VAL A 123 -9.97 -3.47 6.23
C VAL A 123 -10.19 -2.67 7.52
N LEU A 124 -9.81 -1.39 7.54
CA LEU A 124 -10.08 -0.50 8.67
C LEU A 124 -11.57 -0.38 8.97
N LEU A 125 -12.40 -0.12 7.95
CA LEU A 125 -13.84 0.06 8.12
C LEU A 125 -14.52 -1.25 8.60
N VAL A 126 -14.09 -2.39 8.07
CA VAL A 126 -14.55 -3.70 8.56
C VAL A 126 -14.11 -3.94 10.01
N ALA A 127 -12.87 -3.60 10.37
CA ALA A 127 -12.37 -3.67 11.75
C ALA A 127 -13.16 -2.77 12.72
N LEU A 128 -13.68 -1.65 12.22
CA LEU A 128 -14.56 -0.75 12.99
C LEU A 128 -15.97 -1.32 13.19
N GLY A 129 -16.36 -2.37 12.46
CA GLY A 129 -17.69 -2.99 12.52
C GLY A 129 -18.66 -2.47 11.45
N VAL A 130 -18.17 -1.75 10.44
CA VAL A 130 -18.99 -1.23 9.34
C VAL A 130 -19.41 -2.38 8.42
N ARG A 131 -20.68 -2.37 7.98
CA ARG A 131 -21.20 -3.39 7.05
C ARG A 131 -20.41 -3.38 5.73
N PRO A 132 -20.09 -4.53 5.12
CA PRO A 132 -19.23 -4.63 3.93
C PRO A 132 -19.57 -3.66 2.79
N LEU A 133 -20.85 -3.48 2.48
CA LEU A 133 -21.30 -2.60 1.40
C LEU A 133 -20.99 -1.12 1.69
N VAL A 134 -21.22 -0.68 2.93
CA VAL A 134 -20.90 0.69 3.37
C VAL A 134 -19.39 0.87 3.51
N ALA A 135 -18.68 -0.18 3.93
CA ALA A 135 -17.23 -0.19 4.00
C ALA A 135 -16.58 -0.01 2.61
N VAL A 136 -17.19 -0.57 1.54
CA VAL A 136 -16.73 -0.32 0.16
C VAL A 136 -16.84 1.17 -0.19
N ALA A 137 -18.00 1.79 0.06
CA ALA A 137 -18.20 3.21 -0.23
C ALA A 137 -17.22 4.10 0.56
N GLY A 138 -17.00 3.81 1.85
CA GLY A 138 -16.04 4.53 2.68
C GLY A 138 -14.59 4.31 2.23
N ALA A 139 -14.24 3.10 1.80
CA ALA A 139 -12.91 2.80 1.26
C ALA A 139 -12.66 3.59 -0.03
N VAL A 140 -13.65 3.68 -0.93
CA VAL A 140 -13.58 4.51 -2.14
C VAL A 140 -13.41 5.99 -1.77
N ALA A 141 -14.18 6.51 -0.81
CA ALA A 141 -14.05 7.89 -0.36
C ALA A 141 -12.65 8.20 0.21
N LEU A 142 -12.07 7.26 0.97
CA LEU A 142 -10.71 7.40 1.50
C LEU A 142 -9.66 7.32 0.38
N GLY A 143 -9.74 6.31 -0.49
CA GLY A 143 -8.80 6.10 -1.58
C GLY A 143 -8.76 7.24 -2.57
N PHE A 144 -9.93 7.75 -2.97
CA PHE A 144 -10.11 8.88 -3.90
C PHE A 144 -10.11 10.25 -3.22
N SER A 145 -9.67 10.34 -1.95
CA SER A 145 -9.43 11.63 -1.34
C SER A 145 -8.44 12.44 -2.19
N SER A 146 -8.70 13.73 -2.33
CA SER A 146 -7.91 14.63 -3.19
C SER A 146 -6.42 14.59 -2.86
N TYR A 147 -6.08 14.45 -1.57
CA TYR A 147 -4.71 14.35 -1.11
C TYR A 147 -3.98 13.10 -1.63
N ASN A 148 -4.62 11.93 -1.60
CA ASN A 148 -4.03 10.67 -2.09
C ASN A 148 -3.69 10.74 -3.58
N LEU A 149 -4.54 11.37 -4.38
CA LEU A 149 -4.30 11.50 -5.81
C LEU A 149 -3.25 12.58 -6.12
N ALA A 150 -3.27 13.69 -5.39
CA ALA A 150 -2.29 14.77 -5.57
C ALA A 150 -0.86 14.34 -5.22
N ILE A 151 -0.69 13.62 -4.11
CA ILE A 151 0.63 13.15 -3.67
C ILE A 151 1.20 12.09 -4.60
N LEU A 152 0.33 11.22 -5.12
CA LEU A 152 0.67 10.23 -6.12
C LEU A 152 1.03 10.91 -7.45
N ALA A 153 0.33 11.97 -7.86
CA ALA A 153 0.66 12.73 -9.07
C ALA A 153 2.00 13.46 -8.97
N ALA A 154 2.37 13.98 -7.80
CA ALA A 154 3.64 14.66 -7.60
C ALA A 154 4.87 13.74 -7.76
N GLY A 155 4.76 12.48 -7.32
CA GLY A 155 5.89 11.56 -7.28
C GLY A 155 6.39 11.21 -5.89
N HIS A 156 5.72 11.69 -4.83
CA HIS A 156 5.99 11.37 -3.42
C HIS A 156 5.56 9.93 -3.09
N ASN A 157 6.09 8.95 -3.82
CA ASN A 157 5.65 7.56 -3.81
C ASN A 157 5.82 6.93 -2.42
N THR A 158 6.94 7.16 -1.74
CA THR A 158 7.18 6.66 -0.37
C THR A 158 6.11 7.13 0.61
N LYS A 159 5.75 8.42 0.55
CA LYS A 159 4.68 9.01 1.37
C LYS A 159 3.30 8.48 1.01
N SER A 160 3.03 8.32 -0.27
CA SER A 160 1.77 7.73 -0.76
C SER A 160 1.61 6.29 -0.26
N TRP A 161 2.68 5.49 -0.27
CA TRP A 161 2.68 4.13 0.27
C TRP A 161 2.48 4.11 1.78
N ALA A 162 3.15 4.98 2.54
CA ALA A 162 2.95 5.10 3.98
C ALA A 162 1.49 5.44 4.32
N LEU A 163 0.87 6.34 3.56
CA LEU A 163 -0.55 6.69 3.73
C LEU A 163 -1.49 5.55 3.34
N ALA A 164 -1.17 4.79 2.29
CA ALA A 164 -1.94 3.62 1.88
C ALA A 164 -1.94 2.51 2.96
N TYR A 165 -0.82 2.32 3.67
CA TYR A 165 -0.70 1.31 4.73
C TYR A 165 -1.23 1.76 6.10
N ALA A 166 -1.35 3.07 6.35
CA ALA A 166 -1.78 3.59 7.66
C ALA A 166 -3.14 3.04 8.13
N PRO A 167 -4.19 2.91 7.28
CA PRO A 167 -5.45 2.29 7.69
C PRO A 167 -5.30 0.84 8.15
N LEU A 168 -4.38 0.07 7.56
CA LEU A 168 -4.13 -1.32 7.95
C LEU A 168 -3.49 -1.40 9.34
N VAL A 169 -2.54 -0.51 9.64
CA VAL A 169 -1.94 -0.38 10.97
C VAL A 169 -3.00 -0.07 12.02
N LEU A 170 -3.84 0.95 11.75
CA LEU A 170 -4.92 1.35 12.66
C LEU A 170 -5.96 0.22 12.83
N GLY A 171 -6.35 -0.44 11.74
CA GLY A 171 -7.29 -1.55 11.76
C GLY A 171 -6.78 -2.74 12.58
N GLY A 172 -5.51 -3.11 12.41
CA GLY A 172 -4.85 -4.15 13.18
C GLY A 172 -4.77 -3.81 14.67
N LEU A 173 -4.38 -2.58 15.00
CA LEU A 173 -4.36 -2.11 16.39
C LEU A 173 -5.75 -2.20 17.04
N LEU A 174 -6.79 -1.70 16.36
CA LEU A 174 -8.17 -1.76 16.84
C LEU A 174 -8.65 -3.18 17.08
N LEU A 175 -8.38 -4.11 16.16
CA LEU A 175 -8.76 -5.52 16.30
C LEU A 175 -8.03 -6.20 17.48
N THR A 176 -6.76 -5.83 17.69
CA THR A 176 -5.96 -6.32 18.81
C THR A 176 -6.60 -5.92 20.14
N LEU A 177 -6.99 -4.66 20.25
CA LEU A 177 -7.61 -4.09 21.46
C LEU A 177 -9.05 -4.59 21.69
N ARG A 178 -9.80 -4.92 20.63
CA ARG A 178 -11.21 -5.36 20.69
C ARG A 178 -11.41 -6.87 20.91
N GLY A 179 -10.33 -7.62 21.18
CA GLY A 179 -10.40 -9.01 21.64
C GLY A 179 -9.89 -10.05 20.66
N ASN A 180 -9.73 -9.74 19.36
CA ASN A 180 -9.11 -10.65 18.41
C ASN A 180 -7.59 -10.42 18.33
N ARG A 181 -6.92 -10.70 19.45
CA ARG A 181 -5.52 -10.31 19.71
C ARG A 181 -4.55 -10.82 18.66
N TRP A 182 -4.69 -12.08 18.23
CA TRP A 182 -3.76 -12.71 17.29
C TRP A 182 -3.91 -12.19 15.87
N LEU A 183 -5.15 -12.10 15.36
CA LEU A 183 -5.42 -11.58 14.03
C LEU A 183 -5.11 -10.08 13.96
N GLY A 184 -5.47 -9.32 14.99
CA GLY A 184 -5.14 -7.91 15.10
C GLY A 184 -3.63 -7.67 15.14
N ALA A 185 -2.89 -8.43 15.95
CA ALA A 185 -1.45 -8.31 16.05
C ALA A 185 -0.78 -8.65 14.71
N ALA A 186 -1.23 -9.73 14.02
CA ALA A 186 -0.71 -10.09 12.72
C ALA A 186 -0.92 -8.97 11.67
N LEU A 187 -2.13 -8.38 11.61
CA LEU A 187 -2.43 -7.27 10.69
C LEU A 187 -1.65 -6.00 11.06
N PHE A 188 -1.52 -5.70 12.35
CA PHE A 188 -0.74 -4.56 12.83
C PHE A 188 0.73 -4.71 12.45
N THR A 189 1.35 -5.84 12.79
CA THR A 189 2.75 -6.10 12.47
C THR A 189 3.00 -6.11 10.97
N LEU A 190 2.10 -6.70 10.17
CA LEU A 190 2.19 -6.66 8.71
C LEU A 190 2.14 -5.22 8.18
N GLY A 191 1.10 -4.46 8.56
CA GLY A 191 0.93 -3.08 8.13
C GLY A 191 2.07 -2.19 8.57
N PHE A 192 2.55 -2.35 9.81
CA PHE A 192 3.64 -1.57 10.37
C PHE A 192 4.96 -1.88 9.66
N THR A 193 5.24 -3.16 9.39
CA THR A 193 6.44 -3.56 8.65
C THR A 193 6.43 -2.99 7.23
N LEU A 194 5.29 -3.02 6.54
CA LEU A 194 5.14 -2.42 5.21
C LEU A 194 5.27 -0.89 5.24
N ASN A 195 4.81 -0.24 6.32
CA ASN A 195 4.94 1.20 6.51
C ASN A 195 6.41 1.61 6.74
N VAL A 196 7.12 0.89 7.63
CA VAL A 196 8.56 1.09 7.86
C VAL A 196 9.35 0.86 6.57
N ARG A 197 9.02 -0.19 5.83
CA ARG A 197 9.63 -0.51 4.52
C ARG A 197 9.39 0.59 3.48
N ALA A 198 8.23 1.24 3.49
CA ALA A 198 7.97 2.37 2.60
C ALA A 198 8.96 3.54 2.81
N ASN A 199 9.76 3.48 3.90
CA ASN A 199 10.89 4.37 4.16
C ASN A 199 10.50 5.85 4.13
N HIS A 200 9.33 6.16 4.70
CA HIS A 200 8.90 7.54 4.92
C HIS A 200 8.92 7.81 6.44
N PRO A 201 10.03 8.35 7.00
CA PRO A 201 10.16 8.58 8.43
C PRO A 201 9.35 9.79 8.96
N GLN A 202 8.73 10.57 8.05
CA GLN A 202 8.03 11.84 8.32
C GLN A 202 6.51 11.74 8.06
#